data_AF-A0A2N2IX93-F1
#
_entry.id   AF-A0A2N2IX93-F1
#
_cell.length_a   1.000
_cell.length_b   1.000
_cell.length_c   1.000
_cell.angle_alpha   90.00
_cell.angle_beta   90.00
_cell.angle_gamma   90.00
#
_symmetry.space_group_name_H-M   'P 1'
#
loop_
_entity.id
_entity.type
_entity.pdbx_description
1 polymer ?
#
loop_
_entity_poly.entity_id
_entity_poly.type
_entity_poly.pdbx_seq_one_letter_code
_entity_poly.pdbx_strand_id
1 'polypeptide(L)' 'MPHAVIGRYVLYGQIASGGMATVHYGRLVGEVGFSRTVAIKRMHPHCAADPDFASMFIDEARLAARIRHPNVVP' A
#
# COMPACT_ATOMS: atom_id res chain seq x y z
N MET A 1 14.65 -10.21 4.65
CA MET A 1 14.84 -9.03 5.53
C MET A 1 13.76 -8.00 5.21
N PRO A 2 13.22 -7.25 6.17
CA PRO A 2 12.29 -6.16 5.89
C PRO A 2 13.02 -5.04 5.13
N HIS A 3 12.33 -4.44 4.15
CA HIS A 3 12.84 -3.32 3.34
C HIS A 3 12.57 -1.97 4.01
N ALA A 4 11.45 -1.85 4.73
CA ALA A 4 11.08 -0.65 5.49
C ALA A 4 10.02 -0.98 6.56
N VAL A 5 9.88 -0.11 7.55
CA VAL A 5 8.77 -0.12 8.52
C VAL A 5 8.13 1.26 8.52
N ILE A 6 6.81 1.31 8.31
CA ILE A 6 6.01 2.54 8.23
C ILE A 6 4.83 2.40 9.19
N GLY A 7 4.94 3.01 10.37
CA GLY A 7 3.98 2.79 11.46
C GLY A 7 3.84 1.31 11.77
N ARG A 8 2.62 0.77 11.64
CA ARG A 8 2.30 -0.65 11.88
C ARG A 8 2.57 -1.57 10.68
N TYR A 9 3.06 -1.03 9.56
CA TYR A 9 3.26 -1.78 8.33
C TYR A 9 4.75 -2.12 8.14
N VAL A 10 5.05 -3.40 8.08
CA VAL A 10 6.38 -3.92 7.72
C VAL A 10 6.36 -4.25 6.23
N LEU A 11 7.20 -3.57 5.45
CA LEU A 11 7.37 -3.78 4.01
C LEU A 11 8.49 -4.78 3.75
N TYR A 12 8.28 -5.66 2.78
CA TYR A 12 9.26 -6.61 2.28
C TYR A 12 9.50 -6.35 0.78
N GLY A 13 9.90 -7.41 0.06
CA GLY A 13 10.15 -7.37 -1.37
C GLY A 13 8.97 -6.85 -2.21
N GLN A 14 9.33 -6.33 -3.37
CA GLN A 14 8.39 -5.94 -4.41
C GLN A 14 7.67 -7.19 -4.96
N ILE A 15 6.37 -7.05 -5.22
CA ILE A 15 5.55 -8.01 -5.95
C ILE A 15 5.45 -7.59 -7.42
N ALA A 16 5.17 -6.30 -7.66
CA ALA A 16 4.99 -5.74 -8.99
C ALA A 16 5.30 -4.24 -9.01
N SER A 17 5.58 -3.69 -10.19
CA SER A 17 5.73 -2.25 -10.40
C SER A 17 4.94 -1.83 -11.63
N GLY A 18 4.21 -0.72 -11.53
CA GLY A 18 3.56 -0.04 -12.65
C GLY A 18 4.21 1.31 -12.92
N GLY A 19 3.52 2.18 -13.65
CA GLY A 19 4.02 3.51 -14.01
C GLY A 19 4.07 4.51 -12.83
N MET A 20 3.12 4.44 -11.88
CA MET A 20 3.01 5.40 -10.78
C MET A 20 3.54 4.88 -9.44
N ALA A 21 3.51 3.55 -9.25
CA ALA A 21 3.72 2.95 -7.95
C ALA A 21 4.23 1.52 -8.04
N THR A 22 4.86 1.10 -6.95
CA THR A 22 5.30 -0.28 -6.71
C THR A 22 4.40 -0.92 -5.66
N VAL A 23 4.01 -2.17 -5.87
CA VAL A 23 3.29 -2.98 -4.88
C VAL A 23 4.29 -3.89 -4.18
N HIS A 24 4.31 -3.84 -2.85
CA HIS A 24 5.16 -4.66 -1.99
C HIS A 24 4.34 -5.68 -1.21
N TYR A 25 4.96 -6.82 -0.91
CA TYR A 25 4.47 -7.71 0.14
C TYR A 25 4.69 -7.03 1.49
N GLY A 26 3.70 -7.10 2.36
CA GLY A 26 3.75 -6.47 3.67
C GLY A 26 3.05 -7.27 4.75
N ARG A 27 3.34 -6.90 5.99
CA ARG A 27 2.57 -7.31 7.17
C ARG A 27 2.10 -6.09 7.94
N LEU A 28 0.80 -6.04 8.21
CA LEU A 28 0.22 -5.18 9.24
C LEU A 28 0.41 -5.88 10.58
N VAL A 29 1.11 -5.23 11.52
CA VAL A 29 1.36 -5.75 12.87
C VAL A 29 0.44 -5.02 13.85
N GLY A 30 -0.41 -5.78 14.52
CA GLY A 30 -1.29 -5.31 15.59
C GLY A 30 -0.76 -5.66 16.97
N GLU A 31 -1.55 -5.33 17.98
CA GLU A 31 -1.25 -5.70 19.37
C GLU A 31 -1.38 -7.21 19.57
N VAL A 32 -0.75 -7.72 20.63
CA VAL A 32 -0.85 -9.13 21.06
C VAL A 32 -0.48 -10.14 19.95
N GLY A 33 0.50 -9.81 19.12
CA GLY A 33 1.02 -10.70 18.07
C GLY A 33 0.12 -10.87 16.85
N PHE A 34 -0.97 -10.11 16.74
CA PHE A 34 -1.80 -10.11 15.54
C PHE A 34 -0.96 -9.64 14.34
N SER A 35 -0.97 -10.42 13.25
CA SER A 35 -0.38 -9.97 11.99
C SER A 35 -1.25 -10.37 10.81
N ARG A 36 -1.41 -9.45 9.86
CA ARG A 36 -2.15 -9.68 8.62
C ARG A 36 -1.25 -9.41 7.43
N THR A 37 -1.19 -10.35 6.49
CA THR A 37 -0.57 -10.14 5.19
C THR A 37 -1.33 -9.08 4.41
N VAL A 38 -0.62 -8.11 3.86
CA VAL A 38 -1.18 -7.00 3.09
C VAL A 38 -0.34 -6.72 1.84
N ALA A 39 -0.98 -6.17 0.81
CA ALA A 39 -0.29 -5.52 -0.29
C ALA A 39 -0.11 -4.04 0.02
N ILE A 40 1.10 -3.51 -0.16
CA ILE A 40 1.42 -2.11 0.14
C ILE A 40 1.80 -1.42 -1.16
N LYS A 41 0.91 -0.55 -1.66
CA LYS A 41 1.17 0.28 -2.84
C LYS A 41 1.95 1.53 -2.41
N ARG A 42 3.14 1.74 -2.96
CA ARG A 42 4.01 2.88 -2.68
C ARG A 42 4.28 3.65 -3.96
N MET A 43 3.91 4.93 -3.97
CA MET A 43 4.16 5.82 -5.09
C MET A 43 5.66 6.01 -5.35
N HIS A 44 6.05 6.12 -6.61
CA HIS A 44 7.42 6.44 -6.98
C HIS A 44 7.78 7.88 -6.61
N PRO A 45 9.02 8.15 -6.16
CA PRO A 45 9.42 9.51 -5.75
C PRO A 45 9.19 10.58 -6.81
N HIS A 46 9.40 10.26 -8.09
CA HIS A 46 9.21 11.21 -9.19
C HIS A 46 7.73 11.53 -9.45
N CYS A 47 6.81 10.58 -9.24
CA CYS A 47 5.37 10.84 -9.30
C CYS A 47 4.90 11.64 -8.08
N ALA A 48 5.48 11.37 -6.90
CA ALA A 48 5.10 12.06 -5.66
C ALA A 48 5.47 13.55 -5.64
N ALA A 49 6.36 13.99 -6.54
CA ALA A 49 6.71 15.39 -6.70
C ALA A 49 5.60 16.19 -7.43
N ASP A 50 4.70 15.51 -8.13
CA ASP A 50 3.56 16.12 -8.82
C ASP A 50 2.30 16.03 -7.93
N PRO A 51 1.72 17.17 -7.52
CA PRO A 51 0.50 17.20 -6.73
C PRO A 51 -0.69 16.47 -7.37
N ASP A 52 -0.78 16.42 -8.71
CA ASP A 52 -1.89 15.78 -9.39
C ASP A 52 -1.84 14.26 -9.24
N PHE A 53 -0.64 13.67 -9.39
CA PHE A 53 -0.44 12.24 -9.11
C PHE A 53 -0.70 11.91 -7.64
N ALA A 54 -0.23 12.75 -6.72
CA ALA A 54 -0.49 12.59 -5.30
C ALA A 54 -1.99 12.59 -4.99
N SER A 55 -2.76 13.53 -5.57
CA SER A 55 -4.21 13.60 -5.41
C SER A 55 -4.90 12.35 -5.93
N MET A 56 -4.60 11.94 -7.17
CA MET A 56 -5.17 10.74 -7.77
C MET A 56 -4.94 9.49 -6.93
N PHE A 57 -3.74 9.34 -6.37
CA PHE A 57 -3.39 8.20 -5.53
C PHE A 57 -4.15 8.17 -4.21
N ILE A 58 -4.33 9.34 -3.58
CA ILE A 58 -5.15 9.46 -2.38
C ILE A 58 -6.61 9.15 -2.68
N ASP A 59 -7.12 9.60 -3.83
CA ASP A 59 -8.50 9.33 -4.25
C ASP A 59 -8.72 7.85 -4.55
N GLU A 60 -7.77 7.16 -5.18
CA GLU A 60 -7.79 5.71 -5.34
C GLU A 60 -7.88 5.00 -3.98
N ALA A 61 -7.05 5.39 -3.01
CA ALA A 61 -7.07 4.80 -1.67
C ALA A 61 -8.42 5.03 -0.95
N ARG A 62 -9.01 6.23 -1.09
CA ARG A 62 -10.33 6.56 -0.53
C ARG A 62 -11.44 5.74 -1.19
N LEU A 63 -11.40 5.57 -2.50
CA LEU A 63 -12.39 4.79 -3.24
C LEU A 63 -12.31 3.31 -2.85
N ALA A 64 -11.10 2.73 -2.84
CA ALA A 64 -10.88 1.35 -2.45
C ALA A 64 -11.39 1.06 -1.03
N ALA A 65 -11.11 1.94 -0.07
CA ALA A 65 -11.56 1.78 1.32
C ALA A 65 -13.09 1.75 1.50
N ARG A 66 -13.85 2.25 0.52
CA ARG A 66 -15.32 2.23 0.53
C ARG A 66 -15.91 0.95 -0.05
N ILE A 67 -15.12 0.15 -0.76
CA ILE A 67 -15.62 -1.09 -1.39
C ILE A 67 -15.72 -2.19 -0.33
N ARG A 68 -16.93 -2.70 -0.13
CA ARG A 68 -17.19 -3.86 0.74
C ARG A 68 -18.04 -4.85 -0.03
N HIS A 69 -17.38 -5.83 -0.63
CA HIS A 69 -18.05 -6.84 -1.44
C HIS A 69 -17.27 -8.17 -1.34
N PRO A 70 -17.94 -9.34 -1.21
CA PRO A 70 -17.27 -10.63 -1.01
C PRO A 70 -16.30 -11.00 -2.14
N ASN A 71 -16.53 -10.51 -3.35
CA ASN A 71 -15.71 -10.79 -4.53
C ASN A 71 -14.75 -9.64 -4.90
N VAL A 72 -14.54 -8.66 -4.02
CA VAL A 72 -13.57 -7.58 -4.25
C VAL A 72 -12.59 -7.55 -3.10
N VAL A 73 -11.30 -7.44 -3.44
CA VAL A 73 -10.23 -7.34 -2.44
C VAL A 73 -10.41 -6.02 -1.65
N PRO A 74 -10.53 -6.08 -0.31
CA PRO A 74 -10.69 -4.91 0.55
C PRO A 74 -9.35 -4.24 0.91
#